data_AF-U4UNI6-F1
#
_entry.id   AF-U4UNI6-F1
#
_cell.length_a   1.000
_cell.length_b   1.000
_cell.length_c   1.000
_cell.angle_alpha   90.00
_cell.angle_beta   90.00
_cell.angle_gamma   90.00
#
_symmetry.space_group_name_H-M   'P 1'
#
loop_
_entity.id
_entity.type
_entity.pdbx_description
1 polymer ?
#
loop_
_entity_poly.entity_id
_entity_poly.type
_entity_poly.pdbx_seq_one_letter_code
_entity_poly.pdbx_strand_id
1 'polypeptide(L)'
;MQDAILLSRNIFLILALAPFACCSISEKIPLGAIFDQGSDDVQTAFKYAISNHNQNESGRRFELQAYVDVINTKDAFKLSRLSKYAKAPGKSVSPDSFDTLHSYSNTFQVPFVTPWFPEEVLPPSSGFLDYATSMRPEYHQAIIDTIKYYGWRRIIYLYDSNDGLLRLQQIYQALTPGNEPFQVKTVRRINNVTDALQFLRGLEEQSRWEHKHVVLDCSADMAKDIVVGHVREVSLGRRTYHYLLSGLVMDDRWESEVVEFGAINITGFRIVDSSRKNVRDFLEGWKRLDPIQSQGAGRETISAQAALMYDAVFVLVEAFNKILRKKPDNFKNIRIGRGQLFYNNGSKILDCNPNGGWVTPWEHGDKISRYLRKVSALREYEGFHGRSDYI
;
A
#
# COMPACT_ATOMS: atom_id res chain seq x y z
N MET A 1 -90.56 21.58 5.42
CA MET A 1 -90.26 20.92 6.70
C MET A 1 -88.88 20.28 6.50
N GLN A 2 -87.84 20.96 7.01
CA GLN A 2 -86.45 20.52 7.30
C GLN A 2 -85.66 19.73 6.23
N ASP A 3 -84.35 19.89 6.03
CA ASP A 3 -83.31 20.92 6.17
C ASP A 3 -82.01 20.22 5.71
N ALA A 4 -80.99 21.01 5.37
CA ALA A 4 -79.56 20.65 5.33
C ALA A 4 -78.92 20.08 4.03
N ILE A 5 -78.50 21.06 3.23
CA ILE A 5 -77.20 21.25 2.54
C ILE A 5 -76.01 20.46 3.14
N LEU A 6 -75.17 19.79 2.32
CA LEU A 6 -73.69 19.98 2.29
C LEU A 6 -72.97 19.25 1.12
N LEU A 7 -72.53 20.06 0.15
CA LEU A 7 -71.25 20.08 -0.58
C LEU A 7 -70.47 18.80 -0.99
N SER A 8 -70.29 18.70 -2.32
CA SER A 8 -68.99 18.64 -3.04
C SER A 8 -68.11 17.38 -2.94
N ARG A 9 -67.72 16.82 -4.09
CA ARG A 9 -66.37 17.04 -4.69
C ARG A 9 -66.13 16.18 -5.93
N ASN A 10 -65.69 16.89 -6.97
CA ASN A 10 -65.01 16.48 -8.18
C ASN A 10 -64.28 15.13 -8.11
N ILE A 11 -64.65 14.23 -9.02
CA ILE A 11 -63.87 13.05 -9.38
C ILE A 11 -62.71 13.53 -10.24
N PHE A 12 -61.57 13.82 -9.62
CA PHE A 12 -60.30 14.01 -10.30
C PHE A 12 -59.58 12.66 -10.39
N LEU A 13 -59.39 12.21 -11.64
CA LEU A 13 -58.60 11.05 -12.01
C LEU A 13 -57.13 11.34 -11.64
N ILE A 14 -56.66 10.84 -10.49
CA ILE A 14 -55.24 10.88 -10.15
C ILE A 14 -54.58 9.69 -10.84
N LEU A 15 -53.97 9.93 -12.01
CA LEU A 15 -52.90 9.08 -12.53
C LEU A 15 -51.76 9.16 -11.51
N ALA A 16 -51.69 8.18 -10.61
CA ALA A 16 -50.50 7.97 -9.80
C ALA A 16 -49.37 7.55 -10.75
N LEU A 17 -48.56 8.52 -11.18
CA LEU A 17 -47.19 8.27 -11.57
C LEU A 17 -46.51 7.73 -10.32
N ALA A 18 -46.55 6.40 -10.15
CA ALA A 18 -45.61 5.72 -9.28
C ALA A 18 -44.23 6.21 -9.71
N PRO A 19 -43.44 6.82 -8.82
CA PRO A 19 -42.02 6.90 -9.09
C PRO A 19 -41.62 5.45 -9.30
N PHE A 20 -41.06 5.14 -10.47
CA PHE A 20 -40.14 4.03 -10.56
C PHE A 20 -39.07 4.35 -9.52
N ALA A 21 -39.31 3.92 -8.29
CA ALA A 21 -38.28 3.68 -7.32
C ALA A 21 -37.41 2.64 -8.02
N CYS A 22 -36.39 3.15 -8.71
CA CYS A 22 -35.25 2.36 -9.10
C CYS A 22 -34.70 1.85 -7.77
N CYS A 23 -35.20 0.70 -7.32
CA CYS A 23 -34.55 -0.09 -6.30
C CYS A 23 -33.22 -0.50 -6.90
N SER A 24 -32.22 0.40 -6.84
CA SER A 24 -30.84 0.03 -7.07
C SER A 24 -30.46 -0.85 -5.89
N ILE A 25 -30.63 -2.16 -6.04
CA ILE A 25 -29.88 -3.11 -5.24
C ILE A 25 -28.42 -2.73 -5.45
N SER A 26 -27.80 -2.12 -4.44
CA SER A 26 -26.38 -1.81 -4.48
C SER A 26 -25.64 -3.12 -4.71
N GLU A 27 -24.98 -3.24 -5.85
CA GLU A 27 -24.19 -4.41 -6.19
C GLU A 27 -23.11 -4.60 -5.11
N LYS A 28 -22.94 -5.83 -4.61
CA LYS A 28 -21.97 -6.15 -3.56
C LYS A 28 -20.75 -6.76 -4.22
N ILE A 29 -19.64 -6.03 -4.23
CA ILE A 29 -18.38 -6.49 -4.80
C ILE A 29 -17.52 -7.05 -3.65
N PRO A 30 -17.18 -8.34 -3.70
CA PRO A 30 -16.31 -8.90 -2.69
C PRO A 30 -14.83 -8.58 -2.98
N LEU A 31 -14.10 -8.22 -1.93
CA LEU A 31 -12.66 -7.96 -1.94
C LEU A 31 -11.95 -8.88 -0.96
N GLY A 32 -10.84 -9.46 -1.40
CA GLY A 32 -9.99 -10.28 -0.55
C GLY A 32 -8.85 -9.41 -0.06
N ALA A 33 -8.44 -9.53 1.20
CA ALA A 33 -7.25 -8.86 1.70
C ALA A 33 -6.43 -9.84 2.54
N ILE A 34 -5.12 -9.83 2.31
CA ILE A 34 -4.16 -10.64 3.05
C ILE A 34 -3.24 -9.68 3.80
N PHE A 35 -3.06 -9.90 5.09
CA PHE A 35 -2.15 -9.10 5.91
C PHE A 35 -1.15 -9.99 6.62
N ASP A 36 0.03 -9.43 6.87
CA ASP A 36 1.03 -10.07 7.71
C ASP A 36 0.69 -9.92 9.19
N GLN A 37 1.33 -10.71 10.04
CA GLN A 37 1.24 -10.53 11.48
C GLN A 37 1.98 -9.25 11.91
N GLY A 38 1.30 -8.36 12.63
CA GLY A 38 1.86 -7.10 13.14
C GLY A 38 1.66 -5.88 12.23
N SER A 39 0.97 -6.01 11.10
CA SER A 39 0.59 -4.87 10.23
C SER A 39 -0.80 -4.33 10.58
N ASP A 40 -1.04 -4.04 11.86
CA ASP A 40 -2.37 -3.67 12.38
C ASP A 40 -2.82 -2.29 11.89
N ASP A 41 -1.89 -1.34 11.76
CA ASP A 41 -2.13 -0.01 11.20
C ASP A 41 -2.59 -0.08 9.73
N VAL A 42 -1.93 -0.91 8.93
CA VAL A 42 -2.28 -1.17 7.53
C VAL A 42 -3.66 -1.83 7.41
N GLN A 43 -3.95 -2.81 8.27
CA GLN A 43 -5.27 -3.46 8.29
C GLN A 43 -6.38 -2.47 8.68
N THR A 44 -6.12 -1.63 9.66
CA THR A 44 -7.07 -0.61 10.12
C THR A 44 -7.32 0.44 9.03
N ALA A 45 -6.28 0.89 8.32
CA ALA A 45 -6.41 1.79 7.17
C ALA A 45 -7.28 1.19 6.06
N PHE A 46 -7.11 -0.09 5.74
CA PHE A 46 -7.95 -0.81 4.77
C PHE A 46 -9.43 -0.85 5.19
N LYS A 47 -9.71 -1.25 6.45
CA LYS A 47 -11.07 -1.30 6.99
C LYS A 47 -11.72 0.09 6.99
N TYR A 48 -10.95 1.11 7.37
CA TYR A 48 -11.41 2.49 7.39
C TYR A 48 -11.75 3.02 6.00
N ALA A 49 -10.90 2.75 4.99
CA ALA A 49 -11.15 3.12 3.60
C ALA A 49 -12.45 2.50 3.06
N ILE A 50 -12.69 1.22 3.33
CA ILE A 50 -13.92 0.51 2.93
C ILE A 50 -15.14 1.10 3.64
N SER A 51 -15.03 1.36 4.94
CA SER A 51 -16.12 1.96 5.71
C SER A 51 -16.48 3.35 5.16
N ASN A 52 -15.48 4.18 4.85
CA ASN A 52 -15.68 5.51 4.29
C ASN A 52 -16.39 5.46 2.93
N HIS A 53 -16.01 4.52 2.05
CA HIS A 53 -16.70 4.29 0.77
C HIS A 53 -18.15 3.82 0.97
N ASN A 54 -18.37 2.83 1.84
CA ASN A 54 -19.68 2.25 2.06
C ASN A 54 -20.67 3.22 2.76
N GLN A 55 -20.18 4.13 3.61
CA GLN A 55 -21.00 5.16 4.26
C GLN A 55 -21.42 6.31 3.33
N ASN A 56 -20.72 6.50 2.20
CA ASN A 56 -21.04 7.57 1.25
C ASN A 56 -22.23 7.20 0.33
N GLU A 57 -23.43 7.14 0.91
CA GLU A 57 -24.66 6.66 0.26
C GLU A 57 -25.09 7.49 -0.95
N SER A 58 -24.80 8.80 -0.97
CA SER A 58 -25.26 9.70 -2.03
C SER A 58 -24.50 9.53 -3.36
N GLY A 59 -23.31 8.95 -3.33
CA GLY A 59 -22.44 8.80 -4.51
C GLY A 59 -22.09 7.36 -4.89
N ARG A 60 -22.33 6.37 -4.01
CA ARG A 60 -21.87 4.98 -4.23
C ARG A 60 -22.81 4.19 -5.14
N ARG A 61 -22.22 3.48 -6.11
CA ARG A 61 -22.95 2.56 -7.02
C ARG A 61 -22.94 1.11 -6.55
N PHE A 62 -21.97 0.76 -5.71
CA PHE A 62 -21.75 -0.58 -5.18
C PHE A 62 -21.22 -0.51 -3.75
N GLU A 63 -21.36 -1.62 -3.03
CA GLU A 63 -20.84 -1.83 -1.69
C GLU A 63 -19.65 -2.78 -1.75
N LEU A 64 -18.57 -2.46 -1.04
CA LEU A 64 -17.41 -3.33 -0.92
C LEU A 64 -17.56 -4.27 0.28
N GLN A 65 -17.37 -5.56 0.06
CA GLN A 65 -17.38 -6.58 1.12
C GLN A 65 -15.99 -7.18 1.29
N ALA A 66 -15.31 -6.81 2.38
CA ALA A 66 -13.96 -7.28 2.66
C ALA A 66 -13.92 -8.65 3.34
N TYR A 67 -13.04 -9.51 2.84
CA TYR A 67 -12.66 -10.79 3.43
C TYR A 67 -11.19 -10.74 3.81
N VAL A 68 -10.94 -10.51 5.10
CA VAL A 68 -9.61 -10.31 5.66
C VAL A 68 -9.08 -11.65 6.19
N ASP A 69 -7.94 -12.10 5.69
CA ASP A 69 -7.18 -13.23 6.22
C ASP A 69 -5.82 -12.69 6.71
N VAL A 70 -5.50 -12.87 8.01
CA VAL A 70 -4.18 -12.55 8.58
C VAL A 70 -3.36 -13.82 8.64
N ILE A 71 -2.17 -13.81 8.04
CA ILE A 71 -1.31 -14.99 7.94
C ILE A 71 0.12 -14.62 8.33
N ASN A 72 0.88 -15.62 8.77
CA ASN A 72 2.33 -15.45 8.89
C ASN A 72 2.94 -15.64 7.50
N THR A 73 3.46 -14.55 6.94
CA THR A 73 3.90 -14.51 5.53
C THR A 73 5.28 -15.14 5.30
N LYS A 74 5.97 -15.51 6.37
CA LYS A 74 7.22 -16.30 6.33
C LYS A 74 6.99 -17.78 6.01
N ASP A 75 5.73 -18.23 6.01
CA ASP A 75 5.34 -19.62 5.78
C ASP A 75 4.63 -19.77 4.43
N ALA A 76 5.42 -19.91 3.36
CA ALA A 76 4.95 -20.13 1.99
C ALA A 76 4.03 -21.36 1.86
N PHE A 77 4.15 -22.35 2.75
CA PHE A 77 3.30 -23.53 2.74
C PHE A 77 1.87 -23.22 3.16
N LYS A 78 1.68 -22.35 4.16
CA LYS A 78 0.35 -21.85 4.53
C LYS A 78 -0.31 -21.09 3.39
N LEU A 79 0.47 -20.38 2.57
CA LEU A 79 -0.01 -19.67 1.37
C LEU A 79 -0.42 -20.62 0.24
N SER A 80 0.37 -21.66 -0.03
CA SER A 80 0.07 -22.67 -1.07
C SER A 80 -1.22 -23.46 -0.78
N ARG A 81 -1.52 -23.72 0.50
CA ARG A 81 -2.76 -24.41 0.93
C ARG A 81 -3.99 -23.50 0.97
N LEU A 82 -3.85 -22.22 0.67
CA LEU A 82 -5.00 -21.34 0.48
C LEU A 82 -5.72 -21.70 -0.82
N SER A 83 -6.56 -22.73 -0.77
CA SER A 83 -7.81 -22.79 -1.56
C SER A 83 -8.72 -21.57 -1.33
N LYS A 84 -8.34 -20.71 -0.37
CA LYS A 84 -8.75 -19.32 -0.13
C LYS A 84 -8.13 -18.32 -1.14
N TYR A 85 -7.40 -18.74 -2.17
CA TYR A 85 -7.01 -17.82 -3.24
C TYR A 85 -8.23 -17.31 -4.03
N ALA A 86 -9.21 -18.20 -4.21
CA ALA A 86 -10.48 -18.01 -4.91
C ALA A 86 -11.52 -17.10 -4.23
N LYS A 87 -11.17 -16.36 -3.16
CA LYS A 87 -12.18 -15.63 -2.36
C LYS A 87 -12.59 -14.28 -2.91
N ALA A 88 -11.69 -13.53 -3.56
CA ALA A 88 -11.99 -12.23 -4.17
C ALA A 88 -10.75 -11.59 -4.85
N PRO A 89 -10.94 -10.74 -5.88
CA PRO A 89 -9.89 -9.90 -6.46
C PRO A 89 -9.48 -8.74 -5.53
N GLY A 90 -8.26 -8.19 -5.71
CA GLY A 90 -7.84 -6.94 -5.04
C GLY A 90 -7.15 -7.09 -3.67
N LYS A 91 -6.22 -8.04 -3.53
CA LYS A 91 -5.50 -8.30 -2.27
C LYS A 91 -4.26 -7.43 -2.10
N SER A 92 -4.05 -6.90 -0.91
CA SER A 92 -2.75 -6.42 -0.44
C SER A 92 -1.90 -7.55 0.12
N VAL A 93 -0.58 -7.37 0.10
CA VAL A 93 0.42 -8.43 0.31
C VAL A 93 1.66 -7.89 1.03
N SER A 94 2.34 -8.76 1.78
CA SER A 94 3.63 -8.50 2.43
C SER A 94 4.82 -8.97 1.56
N PRO A 95 6.07 -8.56 1.88
CA PRO A 95 7.26 -8.85 1.09
C PRO A 95 7.55 -10.34 0.90
N ASP A 96 7.55 -11.11 1.99
CA ASP A 96 8.08 -12.49 2.05
C ASP A 96 7.26 -13.51 1.23
N SER A 97 6.04 -13.14 0.85
CA SER A 97 5.09 -13.98 0.12
C SER A 97 4.88 -13.55 -1.32
N PHE A 98 5.50 -12.43 -1.73
CA PHE A 98 5.19 -11.77 -2.98
C PHE A 98 5.37 -12.70 -4.18
N ASP A 99 6.50 -13.42 -4.29
CA ASP A 99 6.79 -14.27 -5.46
C ASP A 99 5.76 -15.39 -5.64
N THR A 100 5.35 -16.02 -4.53
CA THR A 100 4.29 -17.02 -4.57
C THR A 100 2.98 -16.37 -5.02
N LEU A 101 2.66 -15.22 -4.46
CA LEU A 101 1.39 -14.54 -4.75
C LEU A 101 1.32 -14.01 -6.19
N HIS A 102 2.44 -13.50 -6.71
CA HIS A 102 2.68 -13.07 -8.07
C HIS A 102 2.53 -14.22 -9.06
N SER A 103 3.17 -15.36 -8.77
CA SER A 103 3.04 -16.58 -9.58
C SER A 103 1.60 -17.08 -9.66
N TYR A 104 0.89 -17.17 -8.53
CA TYR A 104 -0.52 -17.55 -8.51
C TYR A 104 -1.40 -16.52 -9.23
N SER A 105 -1.17 -15.23 -9.01
CA SER A 105 -1.92 -14.16 -9.66
C SER A 105 -1.81 -14.22 -11.19
N ASN A 106 -0.60 -14.42 -11.71
CA ASN A 106 -0.35 -14.54 -13.15
C ASN A 106 -0.88 -15.86 -13.73
N THR A 107 -0.84 -16.96 -12.97
CA THR A 107 -1.40 -18.26 -13.39
C THR A 107 -2.92 -18.25 -13.48
N PHE A 108 -3.60 -17.70 -12.47
CA PHE A 108 -5.07 -17.67 -12.41
C PHE A 108 -5.69 -16.38 -13.00
N GLN A 109 -4.85 -15.43 -13.43
CA GLN A 109 -5.25 -14.11 -13.91
C GLN A 109 -6.11 -13.34 -12.89
N VAL A 110 -5.72 -13.39 -11.61
CA VAL A 110 -6.45 -12.70 -10.52
C VAL A 110 -5.65 -11.48 -10.09
N PRO A 111 -6.09 -10.24 -10.40
CA PRO A 111 -5.34 -9.05 -10.06
C PRO A 111 -5.27 -8.80 -8.56
N PHE A 112 -4.14 -8.29 -8.11
CA PHE A 112 -3.94 -7.83 -6.75
C PHE A 112 -3.17 -6.50 -6.73
N VAL A 113 -3.40 -5.72 -5.66
CA VAL A 113 -2.86 -4.38 -5.50
C VAL A 113 -2.15 -4.33 -4.16
N THR A 114 -0.88 -3.96 -4.15
CA THR A 114 -0.07 -4.05 -2.95
C THR A 114 0.64 -2.73 -2.63
N PRO A 115 0.64 -2.28 -1.35
CA PRO A 115 1.42 -1.13 -0.89
C PRO A 115 2.91 -1.45 -0.79
N TRP A 116 3.28 -2.73 -0.89
CA TRP A 116 4.65 -3.20 -0.92
C TRP A 116 4.95 -3.89 -2.26
N PHE A 117 6.05 -3.54 -2.89
CA PHE A 117 6.55 -4.21 -4.07
C PHE A 117 8.05 -4.44 -3.90
N PRO A 118 8.56 -5.65 -4.16
CA PRO A 118 9.99 -5.93 -4.10
C PRO A 118 10.73 -5.19 -5.21
N GLU A 119 12.05 -5.06 -5.02
CA GLU A 119 12.91 -4.22 -5.86
C GLU A 119 13.13 -4.76 -7.27
N GLU A 120 12.96 -6.07 -7.43
CA GLU A 120 13.00 -6.75 -8.70
C GLU A 120 11.76 -7.63 -8.80
N VAL A 121 10.89 -7.32 -9.76
CA VAL A 121 9.81 -8.22 -10.17
C VAL A 121 10.09 -8.61 -11.60
N LEU A 122 10.46 -9.87 -11.79
CA LEU A 122 10.67 -10.40 -13.12
C LEU A 122 9.33 -10.31 -13.86
N PRO A 123 9.24 -9.53 -14.95
CA PRO A 123 8.04 -9.52 -15.75
C PRO A 123 7.82 -10.93 -16.30
N PRO A 124 6.56 -11.37 -16.43
CA PRO A 124 6.28 -12.70 -16.95
C PRO A 124 6.96 -12.86 -18.32
N SER A 125 7.82 -13.89 -18.43
CA SER A 125 8.66 -14.16 -19.61
C SER A 125 7.87 -14.39 -20.91
N SER A 126 6.56 -14.54 -20.78
CA SER A 126 5.58 -14.85 -21.80
C SER A 126 5.00 -13.63 -22.51
N GLY A 127 5.34 -12.40 -22.09
CA GLY A 127 4.82 -11.16 -22.71
C GLY A 127 3.35 -10.86 -22.39
N PHE A 128 2.74 -11.61 -21.45
CA PHE A 128 1.39 -11.35 -20.96
C PHE A 128 1.37 -10.19 -19.95
N LEU A 129 0.18 -9.64 -19.72
CA LEU A 129 -0.06 -8.59 -18.73
C LEU A 129 0.29 -9.11 -17.32
N ASP A 130 1.08 -8.35 -16.56
CA ASP A 130 1.29 -8.63 -15.13
C ASP A 130 0.03 -8.27 -14.33
N TYR A 131 -0.43 -9.20 -13.50
CA TYR A 131 -1.63 -9.06 -12.66
C TYR A 131 -1.34 -8.44 -11.28
N ALA A 132 -0.07 -8.16 -10.96
CA ALA A 132 0.32 -7.38 -9.80
C ALA A 132 0.37 -5.87 -10.11
N THR A 133 -0.20 -5.06 -9.23
CA THR A 133 -0.09 -3.59 -9.28
C THR A 133 0.55 -3.06 -8.00
N SER A 134 1.69 -2.37 -8.13
CA SER A 134 2.34 -1.67 -7.03
C SER A 134 1.69 -0.32 -6.78
N MET A 135 1.42 0.00 -5.52
CA MET A 135 1.12 1.37 -5.07
C MET A 135 2.36 2.11 -4.59
N ARG A 136 3.47 1.40 -4.37
CA ARG A 136 4.71 2.01 -3.89
C ARG A 136 5.44 2.69 -5.04
N PRO A 137 5.76 4.00 -4.92
CA PRO A 137 6.57 4.67 -5.92
C PRO A 137 8.02 4.18 -5.87
N GLU A 138 8.71 4.22 -7.02
CA GLU A 138 10.15 3.97 -7.08
C GLU A 138 10.90 5.17 -6.46
N TYR A 139 11.45 4.98 -5.26
CA TYR A 139 12.16 6.04 -4.53
C TYR A 139 13.69 5.93 -4.63
N HIS A 140 14.23 4.92 -5.33
CA HIS A 140 15.67 4.79 -5.64
C HIS A 140 16.22 6.04 -6.30
N GLN A 141 15.46 6.56 -7.27
CA GLN A 141 15.84 7.75 -7.99
C GLN A 141 15.96 8.96 -7.04
N ALA A 142 15.05 9.08 -6.08
CA ALA A 142 15.11 10.14 -5.07
C ALA A 142 16.37 10.00 -4.17
N ILE A 143 16.78 8.77 -3.82
CA ILE A 143 18.03 8.51 -3.10
C ILE A 143 19.23 8.97 -3.95
N ILE A 144 19.28 8.55 -5.22
CA ILE A 144 20.35 8.90 -6.17
C ILE A 144 20.45 10.42 -6.33
N ASP A 145 19.31 11.09 -6.53
CA ASP A 145 19.26 12.53 -6.71
C ASP A 145 19.65 13.29 -5.44
N THR A 146 19.32 12.75 -4.26
CA THR A 146 19.75 13.32 -2.97
C THR A 146 21.27 13.21 -2.78
N ILE A 147 21.85 12.04 -3.11
CA ILE A 147 23.31 11.83 -3.08
C ILE A 147 24.01 12.80 -4.04
N LYS A 148 23.47 12.99 -5.24
CA LYS A 148 23.98 13.96 -6.23
C LYS A 148 23.84 15.40 -5.76
N TYR A 149 22.69 15.77 -5.19
CA TYR A 149 22.40 17.11 -4.69
C TYR A 149 23.40 17.55 -3.61
N TYR A 150 23.72 16.65 -2.66
CA TYR A 150 24.74 16.94 -1.64
C TYR A 150 26.19 16.75 -2.13
N GLY A 151 26.41 16.25 -3.36
CA GLY A 151 27.74 15.99 -3.89
C GLY A 151 28.50 14.88 -3.17
N TRP A 152 27.79 13.89 -2.61
CA TRP A 152 28.41 12.78 -1.87
C TRP A 152 29.20 11.86 -2.80
N ARG A 153 30.52 11.86 -2.65
CA ARG A 153 31.43 10.98 -3.43
C ARG A 153 31.63 9.60 -2.79
N ARG A 154 31.45 9.53 -1.47
CA ARG A 154 31.64 8.32 -0.67
C ARG A 154 30.46 8.13 0.26
N ILE A 155 29.88 6.93 0.24
CA ILE A 155 28.80 6.55 1.16
C ILE A 155 29.15 5.28 1.95
N ILE A 156 28.53 5.15 3.11
CA ILE A 156 28.48 3.95 3.93
C ILE A 156 27.05 3.43 3.87
N TYR A 157 26.84 2.17 3.50
CA TYR A 157 25.51 1.59 3.33
C TYR A 157 25.23 0.55 4.42
N LEU A 158 24.24 0.81 5.27
CA LEU A 158 23.78 -0.12 6.30
C LEU A 158 22.38 -0.63 5.92
N TYR A 159 22.18 -1.95 5.98
CA TYR A 159 20.92 -2.56 5.56
C TYR A 159 20.50 -3.75 6.42
N ASP A 160 19.20 -4.01 6.56
CA ASP A 160 18.66 -5.14 7.35
C ASP A 160 18.11 -6.31 6.49
N SER A 161 17.65 -6.00 5.28
CA SER A 161 16.88 -6.89 4.41
C SER A 161 17.62 -7.28 3.12
N ASN A 162 17.22 -8.39 2.49
CA ASN A 162 17.83 -8.81 1.21
C ASN A 162 17.53 -7.81 0.08
N ASP A 163 16.32 -7.21 0.08
CA ASP A 163 15.92 -6.16 -0.86
C ASP A 163 16.88 -4.96 -0.83
N GLY A 164 17.50 -4.69 0.32
CA GLY A 164 18.43 -3.57 0.45
C GLY A 164 19.71 -3.72 -0.37
N LEU A 165 20.14 -4.96 -0.67
CA LEU A 165 21.26 -5.19 -1.58
C LEU A 165 20.90 -4.91 -3.04
N LEU A 166 19.68 -5.26 -3.46
CA LEU A 166 19.19 -4.98 -4.82
C LEU A 166 19.07 -3.47 -5.03
N ARG A 167 18.52 -2.75 -4.05
CA ARG A 167 18.44 -1.29 -4.03
C ARG A 167 19.84 -0.65 -4.09
N LEU A 168 20.80 -1.18 -3.33
CA LEU A 168 22.20 -0.72 -3.42
C LEU A 168 22.79 -0.95 -4.82
N GLN A 169 22.51 -2.09 -5.45
CA GLN A 169 22.99 -2.39 -6.79
C GLN A 169 22.45 -1.36 -7.81
N GLN A 170 21.16 -1.02 -7.74
CA GLN A 170 20.56 0.01 -8.60
C GLN A 170 21.20 1.39 -8.36
N ILE A 171 21.38 1.78 -7.09
CA ILE A 171 22.04 3.04 -6.72
C ILE A 171 23.46 3.10 -7.28
N TYR A 172 24.23 2.01 -7.12
CA TYR A 172 25.60 1.92 -7.61
C TYR A 172 25.66 2.03 -9.13
N GLN A 173 24.83 1.28 -9.85
CA GLN A 173 24.76 1.32 -11.31
C GLN A 173 24.37 2.70 -11.84
N ALA A 174 23.42 3.38 -11.19
CA ALA A 174 22.95 4.71 -11.60
C ALA A 174 23.91 5.86 -11.26
N LEU A 175 24.79 5.67 -10.27
CA LEU A 175 25.81 6.66 -9.87
C LEU A 175 27.18 6.44 -10.53
N THR A 176 27.40 5.27 -11.13
CA THR A 176 28.63 4.95 -11.86
C THR A 176 28.73 5.49 -13.32
N PRO A 177 27.72 6.12 -13.97
CA PRO A 177 27.93 6.70 -15.29
C PRO A 177 28.57 8.11 -15.17
N GLY A 178 29.90 8.18 -15.25
CA GLY A 178 30.64 9.46 -15.26
C GLY A 178 32.16 9.33 -15.09
N ASN A 179 32.87 10.47 -15.15
CA ASN A 179 34.34 10.57 -15.00
C ASN A 179 34.82 10.59 -13.54
N GLU A 180 33.95 10.88 -12.56
CA GLU A 180 34.30 10.86 -11.13
C GLU A 180 33.80 9.55 -10.51
N PRO A 181 34.68 8.73 -9.89
CA PRO A 181 34.26 7.46 -9.32
C PRO A 181 33.49 7.69 -8.02
N PHE A 182 32.17 7.48 -8.07
CA PHE A 182 31.37 7.26 -6.87
C PHE A 182 31.86 5.99 -6.17
N GLN A 183 32.06 6.05 -4.85
CA GLN A 183 32.61 4.94 -4.07
C GLN A 183 31.69 4.56 -2.92
N VAL A 184 31.33 3.28 -2.85
CA VAL A 184 30.70 2.71 -1.67
C VAL A 184 31.82 2.25 -0.74
N LYS A 185 32.10 3.02 0.31
CA LYS A 185 33.24 2.78 1.22
C LYS A 185 33.05 1.48 1.99
N THR A 186 31.83 1.22 2.47
CA THR A 186 31.51 0.01 3.23
C THR A 186 30.04 -0.33 3.07
N VAL A 187 29.77 -1.63 3.00
CA VAL A 187 28.42 -2.21 2.97
C VAL A 187 28.33 -3.16 4.15
N ARG A 188 27.35 -2.97 5.04
CA ARG A 188 27.20 -3.79 6.24
C ARG A 188 25.75 -4.16 6.48
N ARG A 189 25.50 -5.47 6.57
CA ARG A 189 24.22 -5.97 7.08
C ARG A 189 24.16 -5.74 8.58
N ILE A 190 23.06 -5.16 9.06
CA ILE A 190 22.77 -4.93 10.47
C ILE A 190 21.59 -5.80 10.89
N ASN A 191 21.71 -6.48 12.03
CA ASN A 191 20.62 -7.31 12.56
C ASN A 191 19.88 -6.63 13.71
N ASN A 192 20.55 -5.70 14.40
CA ASN A 192 20.02 -4.96 15.53
C ASN A 192 20.76 -3.62 15.67
N VAL A 193 20.23 -2.77 16.53
CA VAL A 193 20.76 -1.43 16.80
C VAL A 193 22.19 -1.49 17.35
N THR A 194 22.48 -2.45 18.23
CA THR A 194 23.81 -2.61 18.85
C THR A 194 24.90 -2.92 17.82
N ASP A 195 24.63 -3.79 16.84
CA ASP A 195 25.54 -4.14 15.74
C ASP A 195 25.84 -2.91 14.87
N ALA A 196 24.80 -2.10 14.59
CA ALA A 196 24.99 -0.83 13.88
C ALA A 196 25.87 0.15 14.68
N LEU A 197 25.61 0.34 15.99
CA LEU A 197 26.42 1.22 16.84
C LEU A 197 27.87 0.74 16.97
N GLN A 198 28.08 -0.56 17.16
CA GLN A 198 29.42 -1.15 17.21
C GLN A 198 30.19 -0.92 15.90
N PHE A 199 29.53 -1.07 14.76
CA PHE A 199 30.12 -0.78 13.47
C PHE A 199 30.50 0.71 13.34
N LEU A 200 29.63 1.63 13.78
CA LEU A 200 29.91 3.06 13.77
C LEU A 200 31.10 3.44 14.66
N ARG A 201 31.29 2.79 15.82
CA ARG A 201 32.48 2.96 16.67
C ARG A 201 33.76 2.59 15.94
N GLY A 202 33.75 1.47 15.22
CA GLY A 202 34.88 1.04 14.41
C GLY A 202 35.27 2.06 13.34
N LEU A 203 34.28 2.78 12.76
CA LEU A 203 34.56 3.86 11.80
C LEU A 203 35.17 5.10 12.47
N GLU A 204 34.79 5.41 13.71
CA GLU A 204 35.39 6.49 14.50
C GLU A 204 36.83 6.19 14.88
N GLU A 205 37.12 4.95 15.28
CA GLU A 205 38.48 4.49 15.60
C GLU A 205 39.41 4.61 14.39
N GLN A 206 38.91 4.33 13.19
CA GLN A 206 39.68 4.45 11.94
C GLN A 206 39.85 5.91 11.49
N SER A 207 38.81 6.74 11.62
CA SER A 207 38.75 8.05 10.96
C SER A 207 37.83 9.05 11.66
N ARG A 208 38.21 9.52 12.86
CA ARG A 208 37.41 10.46 13.67
C ARG A 208 36.94 11.73 12.94
N TRP A 209 37.80 12.34 12.12
CA TRP A 209 37.54 13.65 11.51
C TRP A 209 36.99 13.58 10.08
N GLU A 210 36.91 12.39 9.48
CA GLU A 210 36.33 12.25 8.14
C GLU A 210 34.80 12.40 8.20
N HIS A 211 34.25 13.11 7.21
CA HIS A 211 32.80 13.18 7.02
C HIS A 211 32.27 11.82 6.57
N LYS A 212 31.29 11.30 7.30
CA LYS A 212 30.68 9.99 7.12
C LYS A 212 29.24 10.17 6.68
N HIS A 213 28.99 9.92 5.39
CA HIS A 213 27.64 9.90 4.83
C HIS A 213 27.09 8.47 4.93
N VAL A 214 26.09 8.27 5.78
CA VAL A 214 25.55 6.94 6.09
C VAL A 214 24.15 6.82 5.51
N VAL A 215 23.96 5.89 4.60
CA VAL A 215 22.64 5.49 4.09
C VAL A 215 22.11 4.36 4.96
N LEU A 216 20.96 4.58 5.61
CA LEU A 216 20.26 3.59 6.45
C LEU A 216 19.08 3.01 5.69
N ASP A 217 19.20 1.74 5.30
CA ASP A 217 18.16 0.94 4.65
C ASP A 217 17.63 -0.14 5.58
N CYS A 218 16.89 0.31 6.58
CA CYS A 218 16.24 -0.54 7.56
C CYS A 218 14.84 -0.02 7.92
N SER A 219 14.12 -0.77 8.75
CA SER A 219 12.81 -0.35 9.24
C SER A 219 12.84 1.00 9.96
N ALA A 220 11.69 1.68 10.00
CA ALA A 220 11.56 2.99 10.61
C ALA A 220 11.99 3.00 12.09
N ASP A 221 11.60 1.97 12.83
CA ASP A 221 11.92 1.83 14.26
C ASP A 221 13.43 1.63 14.46
N MET A 222 14.04 0.75 13.66
CA MET A 222 15.49 0.50 13.76
C MET A 222 16.29 1.76 13.39
N ALA A 223 15.89 2.48 12.35
CA ALA A 223 16.56 3.73 11.94
C ALA A 223 16.51 4.79 13.05
N LYS A 224 15.35 4.96 13.70
CA LYS A 224 15.19 5.88 14.84
C LYS A 224 16.10 5.49 16.00
N ASP A 225 16.07 4.22 16.39
CA ASP A 225 16.86 3.73 17.52
C ASP A 225 18.37 3.83 17.25
N ILE A 226 18.83 3.61 16.02
CA ILE A 226 20.24 3.81 15.63
C ILE A 226 20.64 5.26 15.78
N VAL A 227 19.82 6.20 15.30
CA VAL A 227 20.14 7.63 15.38
C VAL A 227 20.13 8.11 16.83
N VAL A 228 19.11 7.73 17.62
CA VAL A 228 19.04 8.07 19.05
C VAL A 228 20.22 7.46 19.81
N GLY A 229 20.51 6.18 19.55
CA GLY A 229 21.65 5.46 20.13
C GLY A 229 22.98 6.13 19.79
N HIS A 230 23.17 6.55 18.54
CA HIS A 230 24.37 7.27 18.11
C HIS A 230 24.53 8.54 18.94
N VAL A 231 23.50 9.39 18.99
CA VAL A 231 23.61 10.70 19.61
C VAL A 231 23.85 10.59 21.12
N ARG A 232 23.26 9.59 21.77
CA ARG A 232 23.48 9.30 23.19
C ARG A 232 24.88 8.77 23.47
N GLU A 233 25.55 8.20 22.48
CA GLU A 233 26.88 7.65 22.65
C GLU A 233 27.96 8.73 22.55
N VAL A 234 28.70 8.94 23.64
CA VAL A 234 29.75 9.98 23.73
C VAL A 234 30.96 9.69 22.84
N SER A 235 31.19 8.42 22.50
CA SER A 235 32.31 7.99 21.66
C SER A 235 32.14 8.40 20.19
N LEU A 236 30.90 8.61 19.74
CA LEU A 236 30.56 8.88 18.35
C LEU A 236 30.50 10.38 18.06
N GLY A 237 31.16 10.80 16.98
CA GLY A 237 31.14 12.19 16.53
C GLY A 237 29.79 12.56 15.93
N ARG A 238 29.15 13.64 16.38
CA ARG A 238 27.85 14.07 15.83
C ARG A 238 27.98 14.93 14.58
N ARG A 239 28.98 15.81 14.56
CA ARG A 239 29.18 16.84 13.50
C ARG A 239 29.75 16.28 12.19
N THR A 240 30.37 15.11 12.25
CA THR A 240 31.02 14.47 11.10
C THR A 240 30.08 13.51 10.38
N TYR A 241 28.84 13.33 10.85
CA TYR A 241 27.89 12.39 10.27
C TYR A 241 26.71 13.08 9.62
N HIS A 242 26.26 12.47 8.52
CA HIS A 242 25.01 12.81 7.87
C HIS A 242 24.30 11.51 7.48
N TYR A 243 23.13 11.30 8.07
CA TYR A 243 22.27 10.16 7.82
C TYR A 243 21.30 10.43 6.66
N LEU A 244 21.24 9.52 5.69
CA LEU A 244 20.18 9.45 4.69
C LEU A 244 19.34 8.20 4.97
N LEU A 245 18.09 8.39 5.34
CA LEU A 245 17.13 7.30 5.51
C LEU A 245 16.59 6.93 4.13
N SER A 246 16.91 5.74 3.63
CA SER A 246 16.52 5.34 2.27
C SER A 246 15.02 5.07 2.15
N GLY A 247 14.37 4.54 3.20
CA GLY A 247 12.94 4.21 3.16
C GLY A 247 11.99 5.40 3.34
N LEU A 248 10.69 5.14 3.16
CA LEU A 248 9.58 6.06 3.46
C LEU A 248 9.31 6.16 4.97
N VAL A 249 10.38 6.29 5.73
CA VAL A 249 10.45 6.17 7.19
C VAL A 249 10.05 7.48 7.87
N MET A 250 10.12 8.60 7.17
CA MET A 250 9.83 9.90 7.76
C MET A 250 8.34 10.16 7.96
N ASP A 251 7.45 9.40 7.29
CA ASP A 251 5.99 9.50 7.45
C ASP A 251 5.52 9.00 8.83
N ASP A 252 6.29 8.10 9.46
CA ASP A 252 6.06 7.69 10.84
C ASP A 252 6.28 8.84 11.83
N ARG A 253 5.81 8.69 13.07
CA ARG A 253 6.02 9.71 14.10
C ARG A 253 7.51 9.84 14.42
N TRP A 254 8.12 10.95 14.02
CA TRP A 254 9.42 11.43 14.49
C TRP A 254 9.14 12.49 15.55
N GLU A 255 9.40 12.17 16.81
CA GLU A 255 9.13 13.07 17.91
C GLU A 255 10.07 14.28 17.81
N SER A 256 9.52 15.43 17.42
CA SER A 256 10.27 16.70 17.34
C SER A 256 10.85 17.14 18.69
N GLU A 257 10.34 16.57 19.78
CA GLU A 257 10.80 16.78 21.15
C GLU A 257 12.07 15.99 21.49
N VAL A 258 12.44 14.99 20.68
CA VAL A 258 13.67 14.21 20.86
C VAL A 258 14.84 15.07 20.37
N VAL A 259 15.51 15.71 21.34
CA VAL A 259 16.67 16.59 21.14
C VAL A 259 17.75 15.90 20.30
N GLU A 260 17.83 14.58 20.39
CA GLU A 260 18.78 13.77 19.66
C GLU A 260 18.65 13.93 18.12
N PHE A 261 17.43 14.06 17.59
CA PHE A 261 17.24 14.24 16.13
C PHE A 261 17.70 15.61 15.63
N GLY A 262 17.82 16.62 16.50
CA GLY A 262 18.38 17.92 16.17
C GLY A 262 19.91 18.00 16.29
N ALA A 263 20.55 16.97 16.83
CA ALA A 263 21.99 16.99 17.11
C ALA A 263 22.87 16.49 15.95
N ILE A 264 22.25 15.94 14.90
CA ILE A 264 22.92 15.30 13.77
C ILE A 264 22.14 15.57 12.48
N ASN A 265 22.83 15.61 11.33
CA ASN A 265 22.16 15.82 10.06
C ASN A 265 21.41 14.56 9.63
N ILE A 266 20.11 14.67 9.39
CA ILE A 266 19.25 13.58 8.94
C ILE A 266 18.44 14.06 7.74
N THR A 267 18.52 13.31 6.65
CA THR A 267 17.68 13.49 5.45
C THR A 267 16.85 12.22 5.27
N GLY A 268 15.60 12.35 4.85
CA GLY A 268 14.74 11.23 4.53
C GLY A 268 13.55 11.68 3.69
N PHE A 269 12.71 10.73 3.29
CA PHE A 269 11.61 10.96 2.36
C PHE A 269 10.25 10.77 3.03
N ARG A 270 9.32 11.66 2.70
CA ARG A 270 7.90 11.57 3.06
C ARG A 270 7.06 11.54 1.80
N ILE A 271 6.08 10.66 1.76
CA ILE A 271 5.06 10.67 0.70
C ILE A 271 3.78 11.34 1.17
N VAL A 272 3.51 11.36 2.48
CA VAL A 272 2.27 11.92 3.03
C VAL A 272 2.44 13.41 3.33
N ASP A 273 1.89 14.25 2.46
CA ASP A 273 1.82 15.70 2.69
C ASP A 273 0.56 16.08 3.48
N SER A 274 0.75 16.40 4.77
CA SER A 274 -0.29 16.81 5.71
C SER A 274 -0.82 18.23 5.48
N SER A 275 -0.25 19.02 4.57
CA SER A 275 -0.78 20.35 4.23
C SER A 275 -2.05 20.26 3.38
N ARG A 276 -2.22 19.15 2.65
CA ARG A 276 -3.33 18.98 1.70
C ARG A 276 -4.65 18.70 2.40
N LYS A 277 -5.73 19.27 1.85
CA LYS A 277 -7.06 19.22 2.47
C LYS A 277 -7.58 17.79 2.65
N ASN A 278 -7.48 16.97 1.60
CA ASN A 278 -7.89 15.56 1.62
C ASN A 278 -7.16 14.76 2.70
N VAL A 279 -5.85 14.99 2.87
CA VAL A 279 -5.04 14.34 3.90
C VAL A 279 -5.44 14.81 5.29
N ARG A 280 -5.67 16.13 5.48
CA ARG A 280 -6.14 16.67 6.76
C ARG A 280 -7.49 16.12 7.18
N ASP A 281 -8.47 16.11 6.28
CA ASP A 281 -9.82 15.60 6.56
C ASP A 281 -9.77 14.13 7.00
N PHE A 282 -8.90 13.33 6.37
CA PHE A 282 -8.66 11.95 6.80
C PHE A 282 -7.95 11.85 8.15
N LEU A 283 -6.88 12.61 8.37
CA LEU A 283 -6.13 12.56 9.63
C LEU A 283 -7.01 12.96 10.82
N GLU A 284 -7.95 13.90 10.63
CA GLU A 284 -8.95 14.24 11.64
C GLU A 284 -9.88 13.06 11.98
N GLY A 285 -10.32 12.31 10.97
CA GLY A 285 -11.10 11.09 11.16
C GLY A 285 -10.29 9.96 11.80
N TRP A 286 -9.06 9.78 11.33
CA TRP A 286 -8.11 8.78 11.81
C TRP A 286 -7.76 8.96 13.29
N LYS A 287 -7.54 10.19 13.73
CA LYS A 287 -7.26 10.56 15.12
C LYS A 287 -8.43 10.27 16.06
N ARG A 288 -9.67 10.29 15.57
CA ARG A 288 -10.89 10.03 16.37
C ARG A 288 -11.18 8.54 16.56
N LEU A 289 -10.48 7.65 15.86
CA LEU A 289 -10.66 6.21 16.02
C LEU A 289 -10.15 5.76 17.40
N ASP A 290 -10.90 4.87 18.05
CA ASP A 290 -10.51 4.27 19.32
C ASP A 290 -9.31 3.34 19.12
N PRO A 291 -8.12 3.63 19.71
CA PRO A 291 -6.93 2.80 19.56
C PRO A 291 -7.09 1.36 20.06
N ILE A 292 -8.04 1.10 20.97
CA ILE A 292 -8.29 -0.24 21.51
C ILE A 292 -9.00 -1.12 20.47
N GLN A 293 -9.97 -0.54 19.75
CA GLN A 293 -10.71 -1.24 18.70
C GLN A 293 -9.99 -1.22 17.35
N SER A 294 -9.26 -0.14 17.08
CA SER A 294 -8.58 0.16 15.83
C SER A 294 -7.08 0.27 16.09
N GLN A 295 -6.43 -0.87 16.28
CA GLN A 295 -5.00 -0.94 16.56
C GLN A 295 -4.19 -0.27 15.45
N GLY A 296 -3.23 0.58 15.84
CA GLY A 296 -2.43 1.39 14.92
C GLY A 296 -3.07 2.73 14.51
N ALA A 297 -4.36 2.95 14.78
CA ALA A 297 -5.05 4.23 14.56
C ALA A 297 -5.10 5.11 15.82
N GLY A 298 -5.85 6.22 15.76
CA GLY A 298 -5.97 7.18 16.86
C GLY A 298 -4.72 8.05 17.08
N ARG A 299 -3.83 8.10 16.08
CA ARG A 299 -2.60 8.89 16.06
C ARG A 299 -2.75 10.13 15.18
N GLU A 300 -1.88 11.10 15.35
CA GLU A 300 -1.87 12.32 14.51
C GLU A 300 -1.23 12.09 13.13
N THR A 301 -0.44 11.03 13.00
CA THR A 301 0.23 10.64 11.75
C THR A 301 -0.16 9.23 11.33
N ILE A 302 0.12 8.90 10.07
CA ILE A 302 -0.11 7.59 9.46
C ILE A 302 1.19 7.13 8.81
N SER A 303 1.48 5.83 8.89
CA SER A 303 2.65 5.25 8.22
C SER A 303 2.49 5.32 6.70
N ALA A 304 3.62 5.38 5.97
CA ALA A 304 3.60 5.35 4.51
C ALA A 304 2.86 4.12 3.96
N GLN A 305 3.06 2.96 4.59
CA GLN A 305 2.41 1.71 4.17
C GLN A 305 0.89 1.75 4.36
N ALA A 306 0.41 2.29 5.48
CA ALA A 306 -1.02 2.43 5.74
C ALA A 306 -1.67 3.50 4.83
N ALA A 307 -0.95 4.57 4.49
CA ALA A 307 -1.42 5.56 3.51
C ALA A 307 -1.53 4.95 2.10
N LEU A 308 -0.52 4.21 1.64
CA LEU A 308 -0.55 3.49 0.36
C LEU A 308 -1.67 2.44 0.31
N MET A 309 -1.99 1.80 1.43
CA MET A 309 -3.14 0.90 1.55
C MET A 309 -4.48 1.63 1.37
N TYR A 310 -4.63 2.79 2.00
CA TYR A 310 -5.83 3.60 1.82
C TYR A 310 -6.01 4.00 0.35
N ASP A 311 -4.93 4.44 -0.30
CA ASP A 311 -4.93 4.77 -1.73
C ASP A 311 -5.20 3.52 -2.60
N ALA A 312 -4.70 2.33 -2.23
CA ALA A 312 -4.99 1.08 -2.93
C ALA A 312 -6.49 0.79 -3.00
N VAL A 313 -7.21 0.97 -1.90
CA VAL A 313 -8.68 0.80 -1.85
C VAL A 313 -9.36 1.82 -2.75
N PHE A 314 -8.89 3.06 -2.75
CA PHE A 314 -9.43 4.09 -3.63
C PHE A 314 -9.23 3.75 -5.11
N VAL A 315 -8.03 3.29 -5.50
CA VAL A 315 -7.74 2.84 -6.87
C VAL A 315 -8.65 1.67 -7.27
N LEU A 316 -8.88 0.71 -6.36
CA LEU A 316 -9.84 -0.37 -6.57
C LEU A 316 -11.26 0.17 -6.79
N VAL A 317 -11.73 1.07 -5.94
CA VAL A 317 -13.06 1.70 -6.06
C VAL A 317 -13.21 2.40 -7.41
N GLU A 318 -12.23 3.19 -7.83
CA GLU A 318 -12.30 3.93 -9.09
C GLU A 318 -12.22 3.01 -10.31
N ALA A 319 -11.43 1.93 -10.24
CA ALA A 319 -11.40 0.91 -11.28
C ALA A 319 -12.77 0.22 -11.41
N PHE A 320 -13.39 -0.21 -10.31
CA PHE A 320 -14.73 -0.82 -10.32
C PHE A 320 -15.81 0.17 -10.78
N ASN A 321 -15.74 1.44 -10.35
CA ASN A 321 -16.63 2.49 -10.84
C ASN A 321 -16.57 2.58 -12.37
N LYS A 322 -15.37 2.67 -12.97
CA LYS A 322 -15.18 2.72 -14.43
C LYS A 322 -15.70 1.47 -15.14
N ILE A 323 -15.47 0.29 -14.57
CA ILE A 323 -15.96 -0.98 -15.10
C ILE A 323 -17.49 -1.02 -15.12
N LEU A 324 -18.12 -0.61 -14.01
CA LEU A 324 -19.58 -0.59 -13.85
C LEU A 324 -20.24 0.55 -14.62
N ARG A 325 -19.57 1.69 -14.84
CA ARG A 325 -20.05 2.75 -15.74
C ARG A 325 -20.25 2.21 -17.15
N LYS A 326 -19.35 1.35 -17.63
CA LYS A 326 -19.43 0.78 -18.98
C LYS A 326 -20.38 -0.42 -19.08
N LYS A 327 -20.42 -1.27 -18.05
CA LYS A 327 -21.31 -2.44 -17.99
C LYS A 327 -21.76 -2.67 -16.53
N PRO A 328 -22.98 -2.23 -16.17
CA PRO A 328 -23.51 -2.32 -14.80
C PRO A 328 -23.80 -3.74 -14.30
N ASP A 329 -23.85 -4.74 -15.19
CA ASP A 329 -24.21 -6.11 -14.85
C ASP A 329 -22.99 -7.05 -14.72
N ASN A 330 -21.76 -6.51 -14.74
CA ASN A 330 -20.55 -7.35 -14.82
C ASN A 330 -20.38 -8.30 -13.62
N PHE A 331 -20.81 -7.94 -12.41
CA PHE A 331 -20.56 -8.76 -11.21
C PHE A 331 -21.83 -9.31 -10.58
N LYS A 332 -23.01 -9.08 -11.18
CA LYS A 332 -24.32 -9.58 -10.69
C LYS A 332 -24.42 -11.10 -10.62
N ASN A 333 -23.58 -11.80 -11.36
CA ASN A 333 -23.53 -13.27 -11.38
C ASN A 333 -22.58 -13.88 -10.36
N ILE A 334 -21.90 -13.07 -9.55
CA ILE A 334 -20.91 -13.52 -8.58
C ILE A 334 -21.52 -13.51 -7.18
N ARG A 335 -21.44 -14.65 -6.48
CA ARG A 335 -21.79 -14.81 -5.07
C ARG A 335 -20.60 -15.34 -4.30
N ILE A 336 -20.58 -15.08 -2.99
CA ILE A 336 -19.63 -15.73 -2.09
C ILE A 336 -20.36 -16.64 -1.12
N GLY A 337 -19.92 -17.90 -1.07
CA GLY A 337 -20.33 -18.88 -0.06
C GLY A 337 -19.10 -19.44 0.65
N ARG A 338 -19.10 -19.50 1.99
CA ARG A 338 -17.98 -20.07 2.78
C ARG A 338 -16.59 -19.55 2.39
N GLY A 339 -16.52 -18.29 1.95
CA GLY A 339 -15.29 -17.69 1.46
C GLY A 339 -14.74 -18.36 0.19
N GLN A 340 -15.58 -18.62 -0.81
CA GLN A 340 -15.17 -18.92 -2.18
C GLN A 340 -16.10 -18.17 -3.12
N LEU A 341 -15.57 -17.69 -4.26
CA LEU A 341 -16.37 -17.10 -5.31
C LEU A 341 -17.10 -18.19 -6.09
N PHE A 342 -18.41 -18.03 -6.24
CA PHE A 342 -19.28 -18.89 -7.03
C PHE A 342 -20.04 -18.06 -8.05
N TYR A 343 -20.30 -18.63 -9.22
CA TYR A 343 -21.34 -18.12 -10.09
C TYR A 343 -22.72 -18.38 -9.47
N ASN A 344 -23.74 -17.64 -9.89
CA ASN A 344 -25.13 -17.84 -9.46
C ASN A 344 -25.64 -19.29 -9.66
N ASN A 345 -25.04 -20.04 -10.59
CA ASN A 345 -25.33 -21.46 -10.85
C ASN A 345 -24.66 -22.43 -9.86
N GLY A 346 -23.88 -21.94 -8.89
CA GLY A 346 -23.19 -22.75 -7.87
C GLY A 346 -21.80 -23.28 -8.28
N SER A 347 -21.33 -23.02 -9.50
CA SER A 347 -19.97 -23.38 -9.94
C SER A 347 -18.92 -22.45 -9.31
N LYS A 348 -17.76 -23.01 -8.93
CA LYS A 348 -16.64 -22.22 -8.40
C LYS A 348 -16.05 -21.35 -9.50
N ILE A 349 -15.82 -20.07 -9.22
CA ILE A 349 -15.21 -19.13 -10.16
C ILE A 349 -13.71 -19.43 -10.34
N LEU A 350 -13.05 -19.93 -9.30
CA LEU A 350 -11.63 -20.25 -9.29
C LEU A 350 -11.41 -21.60 -8.61
N ASP A 351 -10.81 -22.53 -9.35
CA ASP A 351 -10.31 -23.80 -8.80
C ASP A 351 -8.78 -23.80 -8.82
N CYS A 352 -8.20 -23.66 -7.63
CA CYS A 352 -6.74 -23.59 -7.46
C CYS A 352 -6.06 -24.96 -7.43
N ASN A 353 -6.82 -26.06 -7.48
CA ASN A 353 -6.27 -27.41 -7.52
C ASN A 353 -7.03 -28.27 -8.53
N PRO A 354 -6.88 -28.00 -9.84
CA PRO A 354 -7.52 -28.82 -10.86
C PRO A 354 -6.90 -30.22 -10.81
N ASN A 355 -7.70 -31.24 -10.52
CA ASN A 355 -7.27 -32.64 -10.53
C ASN A 355 -6.93 -33.07 -11.98
N GLY A 356 -5.71 -32.75 -12.44
CA GLY A 356 -5.17 -33.17 -13.74
C GLY A 356 -5.70 -32.43 -14.97
N GLY A 357 -6.42 -31.32 -14.79
CA GLY A 357 -6.98 -30.49 -15.89
C GLY A 357 -6.20 -29.20 -16.15
N TRP A 358 -6.48 -28.55 -17.29
CA TRP A 358 -5.97 -27.21 -17.60
C TRP A 358 -6.52 -26.17 -16.62
N VAL A 359 -5.66 -25.28 -16.12
CA VAL A 359 -6.06 -24.14 -15.30
C VAL A 359 -6.94 -23.23 -16.15
N THR A 360 -8.16 -22.92 -15.66
CA THR A 360 -9.05 -21.96 -16.31
C THR A 360 -8.86 -20.59 -15.65
N PRO A 361 -8.32 -19.60 -16.36
CA PRO A 361 -8.12 -18.27 -15.79
C PRO A 361 -9.44 -17.54 -15.52
N TRP A 362 -9.40 -16.53 -14.65
CA TRP A 362 -10.58 -15.75 -14.35
C TRP A 362 -10.97 -14.80 -15.50
N GLU A 363 -12.20 -14.93 -15.99
CA GLU A 363 -12.70 -14.18 -17.16
C GLU A 363 -12.66 -12.65 -17.04
N HIS A 364 -12.69 -12.10 -15.82
CA HIS A 364 -12.65 -10.66 -15.58
C HIS A 364 -11.26 -10.13 -15.23
N GLY A 365 -10.28 -11.01 -15.05
CA GLY A 365 -8.93 -10.69 -14.59
C GLY A 365 -8.27 -9.61 -15.42
N ASP A 366 -8.08 -9.88 -16.71
CA ASP A 366 -7.40 -9.00 -17.65
C ASP A 366 -8.10 -7.64 -17.76
N LYS A 367 -9.45 -7.63 -17.77
CA LYS A 367 -10.23 -6.40 -17.78
C LYS A 367 -9.93 -5.56 -16.54
N ILE A 368 -9.99 -6.16 -15.35
CA ILE A 368 -9.74 -5.44 -14.09
C ILE A 368 -8.30 -4.93 -14.04
N SER A 369 -7.31 -5.76 -14.38
CA SER A 369 -5.88 -5.35 -14.43
C SER A 369 -5.66 -4.13 -15.31
N ARG A 370 -6.28 -4.08 -16.51
CA ARG A 370 -6.18 -2.91 -17.39
C ARG A 370 -6.82 -1.65 -16.81
N TYR A 371 -7.92 -1.76 -16.06
CA TYR A 371 -8.54 -0.60 -15.42
C TYR A 371 -7.72 -0.12 -14.23
N LEU A 372 -7.14 -1.03 -13.43
CA LEU A 372 -6.24 -0.67 -12.34
C LEU A 372 -5.05 0.14 -12.86
N ARG A 373 -4.38 -0.35 -13.91
CA ARG A 373 -3.26 0.35 -14.56
C ARG A 373 -3.63 1.68 -15.20
N LYS A 374 -4.88 1.83 -15.67
CA LYS A 374 -5.37 3.11 -16.20
C LYS A 374 -5.67 4.11 -15.11
N VAL A 375 -6.17 3.67 -13.95
CA VAL A 375 -6.41 4.55 -12.80
C VAL A 375 -5.09 5.03 -12.24
N SER A 376 -4.10 4.13 -12.16
CA SER A 376 -2.75 4.42 -11.69
C SER A 376 -1.93 5.32 -12.64
N ALA A 377 -2.37 5.49 -13.90
CA ALA A 377 -1.71 6.34 -14.91
C ALA A 377 -2.48 7.64 -15.23
N LEU A 378 -3.55 7.97 -14.49
CA LEU A 378 -4.35 9.17 -14.76
C LEU A 378 -3.80 10.38 -14.02
N ARG A 379 -3.41 11.39 -14.81
CA ARG A 379 -2.97 12.75 -14.41
C ARG A 379 -3.91 13.51 -13.44
N GLU A 380 -5.13 13.03 -13.23
CA GLU A 380 -6.17 13.65 -12.39
C GLU A 380 -6.22 13.07 -10.95
N TYR A 381 -5.40 12.07 -10.62
CA TYR A 381 -5.40 11.48 -9.28
C TYR A 381 -4.42 12.19 -8.34
N GLU A 382 -4.94 12.75 -7.25
CA GLU A 382 -4.16 13.27 -6.11
C GLU A 382 -4.51 12.47 -4.84
N GLY A 383 -3.89 11.29 -4.67
CA GLY A 383 -3.99 10.45 -3.45
C GLY A 383 -3.16 10.98 -2.28
N PHE A 384 -3.04 10.22 -1.18
CA PHE A 384 -2.21 10.59 -0.01
C PHE A 384 -0.74 10.75 -0.32
N HIS A 385 -0.25 10.19 -1.42
CA HIS A 385 1.13 10.32 -1.89
C HIS A 385 1.32 11.39 -3.00
N GLY A 386 0.28 12.13 -3.38
CA GLY A 386 0.35 13.12 -4.48
C GLY A 386 -0.04 12.52 -5.82
N ARG A 387 0.44 13.14 -6.91
CA ARG A 387 0.22 12.64 -8.27
C ARG A 387 0.98 11.33 -8.46
N SER A 388 0.28 10.31 -8.95
CA SER A 388 0.92 9.04 -9.31
C SER A 388 0.87 8.80 -10.81
N ASP A 389 2.05 8.65 -11.40
CA ASP A 389 2.24 8.01 -12.69
C ASP A 389 2.96 6.68 -12.41
N TYR A 390 2.21 5.59 -12.25
CA TYR A 390 2.80 4.24 -12.14
C TYR A 390 2.98 3.69 -13.57
N ILE A 391 4.23 3.50 -14.00
CA ILE A 391 4.58 2.95 -15.32
C ILE A 391 4.63 1.42 -15.25
#